data_AF-R6XPC7-F1
#
_entry.id   AF-R6XPC7-F1
#
_cell.length_a   1.000
_cell.length_b   1.000
_cell.length_c   1.000
_cell.angle_alpha   90.00
_cell.angle_beta   90.00
_cell.angle_gamma   90.00
#
_symmetry.space_group_name_H-M   'P 1'
#
loop_
_entity.id
_entity.type
_entity.pdbx_description
1 polymer ?
#
loop_
_entity_poly.entity_id
_entity_poly.type
_entity_poly.pdbx_seq_one_letter_code
_entity_poly.pdbx_strand_id
1 'polypeptide(L)'
;MVNAFYFNKKIIEDFRSAVNKSPIFARKNEYKLLYSKACVLMNRIDSAISYFNSHNEKPKSEEELILYFVEAAILKDGVYQMYENLFREKPPLIESKKWFIDAQTYGKKLFEKDVCPYDDTYFEYLRALIFAHPFETSKGCRSNRVFMSEGEIHMSPWVIANYNDPNREVVGLRIYSNKTLDSLEDIFIGFSNLKNYLLERYNLIPKLTDKINDIINSEKKTWLRHKIVHSNDFYLDLIEIENVYKERFIRIEIVSDYKDIYSIKCDSKLNIESIDKVRFILNNKIIKAIDYLNNNENDNAEEELCFIYKRPKNMHEFAHYELEKIFTYLPNERAKIEIGSNEEWGLIQAKNFYSKYAYKYVFIDFENYSYNEIKTLVTVACILGFVEETKK
;
A
#
# COMPACT_ATOMS: atom_id res chain seq x y z
N MET A 1 14.41 -27.71 15.17
CA MET A 1 14.96 -27.40 13.83
C MET A 1 14.02 -26.40 13.19
N VAL A 2 14.48 -25.16 12.96
CA VAL A 2 13.69 -24.18 12.19
C VAL A 2 13.72 -24.66 10.76
N ASN A 3 12.60 -25.13 10.22
CA ASN A 3 12.47 -25.38 8.79
C ASN A 3 12.73 -24.06 8.08
N ALA A 4 13.92 -23.89 7.50
CA ALA A 4 14.19 -22.77 6.62
C ALA A 4 13.26 -22.90 5.42
N PHE A 5 12.31 -21.98 5.29
CA PHE A 5 11.39 -21.93 4.17
C PHE A 5 12.16 -21.74 2.86
N TYR A 6 11.80 -22.49 1.82
CA TYR A 6 12.46 -22.41 0.52
C TYR A 6 12.17 -21.08 -0.19
N PHE A 7 10.96 -20.54 -0.05
CA PHE A 7 10.60 -19.18 -0.44
C PHE A 7 10.53 -18.27 0.80
N ASN A 8 11.40 -17.26 0.88
CA ASN A 8 11.43 -16.33 2.00
C ASN A 8 10.26 -15.34 1.95
N LYS A 9 9.30 -15.45 2.87
CA LYS A 9 8.13 -14.56 2.97
C LYS A 9 8.48 -13.08 3.15
N LYS A 10 9.64 -12.79 3.75
CA LYS A 10 10.08 -11.41 3.95
C LYS A 10 10.17 -10.60 2.64
N ILE A 11 10.50 -11.25 1.52
CA ILE A 11 10.61 -10.56 0.21
C ILE A 11 9.28 -9.91 -0.20
N ILE A 12 8.15 -10.60 -0.07
CA ILE A 12 6.84 -10.04 -0.43
C ILE A 12 6.32 -9.09 0.66
N GLU A 13 6.68 -9.31 1.94
CA GLU A 13 6.38 -8.39 3.04
C GLU A 13 7.09 -7.03 2.88
N ASP A 14 8.35 -7.04 2.43
CA ASP A 14 9.13 -5.83 2.15
C ASP A 14 8.52 -5.06 0.97
N PHE A 15 8.11 -5.76 -0.10
CA PHE A 15 7.39 -5.14 -1.23
C PHE A 15 6.07 -4.49 -0.77
N ARG A 16 5.29 -5.20 0.06
CA ARG A 16 4.05 -4.68 0.66
C ARG A 16 4.29 -3.44 1.50
N SER A 17 5.32 -3.49 2.33
CA SER A 17 5.69 -2.39 3.20
C SER A 17 6.09 -1.16 2.38
N ALA A 18 6.85 -1.34 1.29
CA ALA A 18 7.21 -0.24 0.39
C ALA A 18 5.99 0.39 -0.29
N VAL A 19 5.07 -0.42 -0.84
CA VAL A 19 3.84 0.09 -1.49
C VAL A 19 2.97 0.87 -0.50
N ASN A 20 2.83 0.39 0.73
CA ASN A 20 1.99 1.01 1.76
C ASN A 20 2.69 2.15 2.54
N LYS A 21 4.00 2.36 2.35
CA LYS A 21 4.77 3.41 3.03
C LYS A 21 4.31 4.83 2.67
N SER A 22 3.60 4.98 1.55
CA SER A 22 3.20 6.29 1.05
C SER A 22 1.77 6.26 0.51
N PRO A 23 0.97 7.32 0.76
CA PRO A 23 -0.39 7.40 0.24
C PRO A 23 -0.45 7.61 -1.29
N ILE A 24 0.68 7.91 -1.96
CA ILE A 24 0.71 8.25 -3.39
C ILE A 24 0.03 7.19 -4.27
N PHE A 25 0.22 5.91 -3.97
CA PHE A 25 -0.31 4.82 -4.78
C PHE A 25 -1.83 4.70 -4.66
N ALA A 26 -2.36 4.92 -3.45
CA ALA A 26 -3.79 4.85 -3.19
C ALA A 26 -4.55 6.13 -3.59
N ARG A 27 -3.88 7.29 -3.54
CA ARG A 27 -4.54 8.59 -3.69
C ARG A 27 -4.29 9.27 -5.05
N LYS A 28 -3.09 9.17 -5.62
CA LYS A 28 -2.75 9.83 -6.89
C LYS A 28 -3.30 9.01 -8.07
N ASN A 29 -4.12 9.63 -8.92
CA ASN A 29 -4.84 8.94 -9.99
C ASN A 29 -3.93 8.15 -10.94
N GLU A 30 -2.75 8.67 -11.26
CA GLU A 30 -1.77 8.01 -12.14
C GLU A 30 -1.26 6.65 -11.61
N TYR A 31 -1.27 6.46 -10.29
CA TYR A 31 -0.76 5.26 -9.64
C TYR A 31 -1.84 4.29 -9.17
N LYS A 32 -3.13 4.65 -9.22
CA LYS A 32 -4.23 3.78 -8.72
C LYS A 32 -4.29 2.41 -9.39
N LEU A 33 -4.07 2.36 -10.71
CA LEU A 33 -4.03 1.09 -11.44
C LEU A 33 -2.82 0.25 -11.01
N LEU A 34 -1.66 0.89 -10.82
CA LEU A 34 -0.45 0.23 -10.35
C LEU A 34 -0.64 -0.32 -8.93
N TYR A 35 -1.29 0.44 -8.05
CA TYR A 35 -1.64 0.01 -6.69
C TYR A 35 -2.53 -1.23 -6.71
N SER A 36 -3.59 -1.22 -7.52
CA SER A 36 -4.50 -2.35 -7.66
C SER A 36 -3.76 -3.62 -8.13
N LYS A 37 -2.86 -3.47 -9.11
CA LYS A 37 -2.01 -4.57 -9.60
C LYS A 37 -1.05 -5.09 -8.52
N ALA A 38 -0.43 -4.19 -7.75
CA ALA A 38 0.42 -4.56 -6.62
C ALA A 38 -0.38 -5.32 -5.54
N CYS A 39 -1.60 -4.91 -5.22
CA CYS A 39 -2.47 -5.63 -4.29
C CYS A 39 -2.80 -7.04 -4.77
N VAL A 40 -3.14 -7.20 -6.06
CA VAL A 40 -3.38 -8.52 -6.65
C VAL A 40 -2.12 -9.39 -6.57
N LEU A 41 -0.95 -8.84 -6.93
CA LEU A 41 0.32 -9.54 -6.81
C LEU A 41 0.54 -10.03 -5.38
N MET A 42 0.48 -9.13 -4.40
CA MET A 42 0.74 -9.45 -2.99
C MET A 42 -0.14 -10.60 -2.49
N ASN A 43 -1.45 -10.53 -2.75
CA ASN A 43 -2.38 -11.55 -2.28
C ASN A 43 -2.16 -12.91 -2.96
N ARG A 44 -1.89 -12.90 -4.27
CA ARG A 44 -1.68 -14.13 -5.04
C ARG A 44 -0.33 -14.78 -4.74
N ILE A 45 0.73 -13.99 -4.59
CA ILE A 45 2.07 -14.48 -4.24
C ILE A 45 2.09 -15.05 -2.82
N ASP A 46 1.40 -14.44 -1.85
CA ASP A 46 1.29 -14.98 -0.48
C ASP A 46 0.72 -16.41 -0.45
N SER A 47 -0.33 -16.65 -1.24
CA SER A 47 -0.92 -17.98 -1.39
C SER A 47 0.08 -18.95 -2.05
N ALA A 48 0.68 -18.55 -3.18
CA ALA A 48 1.63 -19.39 -3.92
C ALA A 48 2.86 -19.78 -3.08
N ILE A 49 3.49 -18.82 -2.39
CA ILE A 49 4.67 -19.13 -1.55
C ILE A 49 4.30 -19.98 -0.34
N SER A 50 3.09 -19.82 0.22
CA SER A 50 2.62 -20.66 1.32
C SER A 50 2.38 -22.10 0.83
N TYR A 51 1.85 -22.26 -0.38
CA TYR A 51 1.73 -23.55 -1.05
C TYR A 51 3.11 -24.19 -1.27
N PHE A 52 4.06 -23.51 -1.92
CA PHE A 52 5.37 -24.09 -2.19
C PHE A 52 6.16 -24.45 -0.94
N ASN A 53 6.05 -23.65 0.12
CA ASN A 53 6.73 -23.92 1.37
C ASN A 53 6.13 -25.11 2.14
N SER A 54 4.84 -25.42 1.94
CA SER A 54 4.18 -26.62 2.50
C SER A 54 4.35 -27.85 1.61
N HIS A 55 4.64 -27.67 0.31
CA HIS A 55 4.83 -28.72 -0.69
C HIS A 55 6.24 -28.65 -1.29
N ASN A 56 7.27 -28.67 -0.43
CA ASN A 56 8.67 -28.57 -0.86
C ASN A 56 9.25 -29.91 -1.38
N GLU A 57 8.61 -31.02 -1.01
CA GLU A 57 8.92 -32.35 -1.54
C GLU A 57 8.32 -32.53 -2.94
N LYS A 58 8.82 -33.53 -3.68
CA LYS A 58 8.25 -33.92 -4.96
C LYS A 58 6.76 -34.27 -4.80
N PRO A 59 5.87 -33.78 -5.70
CA PRO A 59 4.46 -34.13 -5.70
C PRO A 59 4.24 -35.65 -5.71
N LYS A 60 3.24 -36.10 -4.96
CA LYS A 60 2.89 -37.51 -4.76
C LYS A 60 1.62 -37.91 -5.52
N SER A 61 0.94 -36.97 -6.17
CA SER A 61 -0.23 -37.24 -7.01
C SER A 61 -0.28 -36.34 -8.23
N GLU A 62 -1.14 -36.70 -9.19
CA GLU A 62 -1.41 -35.90 -10.37
C GLU A 62 -2.02 -34.53 -9.99
N GLU A 63 -2.97 -34.52 -9.06
CA GLU A 63 -3.63 -33.30 -8.59
C GLU A 63 -2.62 -32.35 -7.95
N GLU A 64 -1.70 -32.88 -7.13
CA GLU A 64 -0.67 -32.08 -6.46
C GLU A 64 0.31 -31.48 -7.48
N LEU A 65 0.68 -32.23 -8.52
CA LEU A 65 1.56 -31.75 -9.58
C LEU A 65 0.87 -30.69 -10.47
N ILE A 66 -0.40 -30.91 -10.83
CA ILE A 66 -1.21 -29.92 -11.57
C ILE A 66 -1.32 -28.63 -10.75
N LEU A 67 -1.69 -28.73 -9.47
CA LEU A 67 -1.82 -27.56 -8.60
C LEU A 67 -0.48 -26.85 -8.41
N TYR A 68 0.63 -27.59 -8.32
CA TYR A 68 1.97 -27.01 -8.29
C TYR A 68 2.24 -26.14 -9.52
N PHE A 69 1.89 -26.62 -10.71
CA PHE A 69 2.03 -25.86 -11.95
C PHE A 69 1.09 -24.66 -12.06
N VAL A 70 -0.11 -24.74 -11.47
CA VAL A 70 -1.03 -23.60 -11.36
C VAL A 70 -0.42 -22.50 -10.50
N GLU A 71 0.06 -22.83 -9.30
CA GLU A 71 0.72 -21.87 -8.40
C GLU A 71 2.02 -21.32 -9.03
N ALA A 72 2.75 -22.17 -9.77
CA ALA A 72 3.96 -21.78 -10.50
C ALA A 72 3.66 -20.71 -11.56
N ALA A 73 2.56 -20.89 -12.30
CA ALA A 73 2.10 -19.93 -13.29
C ALA A 73 1.69 -18.60 -12.62
N ILE A 74 0.95 -18.66 -11.50
CA ILE A 74 0.57 -17.47 -10.72
C ILE A 74 1.82 -16.68 -10.29
N LEU A 75 2.84 -17.36 -9.76
CA LEU A 75 4.08 -16.70 -9.33
C LEU A 75 4.81 -16.04 -10.50
N LYS A 76 5.07 -16.80 -11.57
CA LYS A 76 5.84 -16.30 -12.71
C LYS A 76 5.10 -15.17 -13.42
N ASP A 77 3.83 -15.35 -13.74
CA ASP A 77 3.04 -14.35 -14.48
C ASP A 77 2.80 -13.10 -13.62
N GLY A 78 2.52 -13.25 -12.33
CA GLY A 78 2.34 -12.12 -11.41
C GLY A 78 3.58 -11.24 -11.35
N VAL A 79 4.75 -11.84 -11.08
CA VAL A 79 6.02 -11.10 -10.97
C VAL A 79 6.37 -10.42 -12.29
N TYR A 80 6.22 -11.10 -13.42
CA TYR A 80 6.56 -10.55 -14.73
C TYR A 80 5.63 -9.41 -15.15
N GLN A 81 4.32 -9.57 -14.96
CA GLN A 81 3.39 -8.48 -15.21
C GLN A 81 3.72 -7.27 -14.36
N MET A 82 4.04 -7.45 -13.07
CA MET A 82 4.40 -6.32 -12.22
C MET A 82 5.70 -5.66 -12.69
N TYR A 83 6.70 -6.44 -13.12
CA TYR A 83 7.93 -5.91 -13.70
C TYR A 83 7.64 -5.05 -14.93
N GLU A 84 6.88 -5.56 -15.90
CA GLU A 84 6.52 -4.80 -17.11
C GLU A 84 5.74 -3.52 -16.78
N ASN A 85 4.86 -3.57 -15.78
CA ASN A 85 4.10 -2.39 -15.36
C ASN A 85 4.97 -1.30 -14.71
N LEU A 86 6.02 -1.69 -13.97
CA LEU A 86 6.92 -0.76 -13.28
C LEU A 86 8.05 -0.24 -14.17
N PHE A 87 8.62 -1.10 -15.00
CA PHE A 87 9.80 -0.80 -15.81
C PHE A 87 9.47 -0.45 -17.25
N ARG A 88 8.29 -0.83 -17.77
CA ARG A 88 7.91 -0.70 -19.19
C ARG A 88 8.86 -1.44 -20.14
N GLU A 89 9.44 -2.53 -19.64
CA GLU A 89 10.44 -3.36 -20.32
C GLU A 89 10.13 -4.83 -20.06
N LYS A 90 10.67 -5.71 -20.91
CA LYS A 90 10.57 -7.16 -20.71
C LYS A 90 11.33 -7.59 -19.45
N PRO A 91 10.86 -8.62 -18.72
CA PRO A 91 11.58 -9.19 -17.59
C PRO A 91 12.97 -9.70 -18.00
N PRO A 92 14.00 -9.56 -17.14
CA PRO A 92 15.39 -9.85 -17.50
C PRO A 92 15.69 -11.35 -17.69
N LEU A 93 14.77 -12.22 -17.26
CA LEU A 93 14.95 -13.68 -17.30
C LEU A 93 14.27 -14.34 -18.52
N ILE A 94 13.66 -13.54 -19.42
CA ILE A 94 12.86 -14.06 -20.55
C ILE A 94 13.68 -14.88 -21.56
N GLU A 95 14.99 -14.63 -21.61
CA GLU A 95 15.95 -15.33 -22.47
C GLU A 95 16.86 -16.32 -21.71
N SER A 96 16.50 -16.67 -20.46
CA SER A 96 17.24 -17.68 -19.68
C SER A 96 17.13 -19.06 -20.31
N LYS A 97 18.21 -19.86 -20.27
CA LYS A 97 18.25 -21.27 -20.74
C LYS A 97 18.88 -22.20 -19.69
N LYS A 98 18.62 -21.93 -18.41
CA LYS A 98 19.37 -22.50 -17.29
C LYS A 98 18.73 -23.74 -16.70
N TRP A 99 17.41 -23.75 -16.57
CA TRP A 99 16.72 -24.66 -15.65
C TRP A 99 16.17 -25.90 -16.35
N PHE A 100 15.74 -25.82 -17.61
CA PHE A 100 15.14 -26.96 -18.29
C PHE A 100 16.05 -27.66 -19.30
N ILE A 101 17.36 -27.37 -19.27
CA ILE A 101 18.36 -28.02 -20.14
C ILE A 101 18.50 -29.53 -19.89
N ASP A 102 18.05 -30.02 -18.74
CA ASP A 102 18.08 -31.43 -18.33
C ASP A 102 16.78 -32.18 -18.62
N ALA A 103 15.84 -31.57 -19.35
CA ALA A 103 14.64 -32.25 -19.81
C ALA A 103 15.03 -33.49 -20.64
N GLN A 104 14.42 -34.64 -20.34
CA GLN A 104 14.76 -35.91 -20.98
C GLN A 104 13.54 -36.83 -21.15
N THR A 105 13.62 -37.74 -22.11
CA THR A 105 12.76 -38.93 -22.21
C THR A 105 13.51 -40.13 -21.62
N TYR A 106 12.97 -41.35 -21.74
CA TYR A 106 13.64 -42.57 -21.28
C TYR A 106 15.05 -42.72 -21.90
N GLY A 107 16.08 -42.37 -21.13
CA GLY A 107 17.49 -42.53 -21.50
C GLY A 107 18.06 -41.50 -22.49
N LYS A 108 17.31 -40.47 -22.90
CA LYS A 108 17.77 -39.48 -23.89
C LYS A 108 17.35 -38.05 -23.52
N LYS A 109 18.27 -37.10 -23.59
CA LYS A 109 17.95 -35.66 -23.45
C LYS A 109 17.03 -35.17 -24.56
N LEU A 110 16.07 -34.31 -24.22
CA LEU A 110 15.21 -33.65 -25.20
C LEU A 110 15.97 -32.60 -26.01
N PHE A 111 16.91 -31.90 -25.38
CA PHE A 111 17.60 -30.77 -25.99
C PHE A 111 19.08 -31.04 -26.20
N GLU A 112 19.56 -30.73 -27.40
CA GLU A 112 20.98 -30.50 -27.66
C GLU A 112 21.35 -29.05 -27.28
N LYS A 113 22.65 -28.80 -27.03
CA LYS A 113 23.14 -27.51 -26.49
C LYS A 113 22.71 -26.31 -27.34
N ASP A 114 22.63 -26.49 -28.66
CA ASP A 114 22.34 -25.41 -29.61
C ASP A 114 20.83 -25.27 -29.92
N VAL A 115 20.00 -26.21 -29.43
CA VAL A 115 18.55 -26.30 -29.72
C VAL A 115 17.69 -26.14 -28.46
N CYS A 116 18.30 -25.86 -27.30
CA CYS A 116 17.55 -25.65 -26.05
C CYS A 116 16.66 -24.39 -26.13
N PRO A 117 15.34 -24.50 -25.85
CA PRO A 117 14.46 -23.35 -25.77
C PRO A 117 14.81 -22.47 -24.56
N TYR A 118 14.29 -21.24 -24.55
CA TYR A 118 14.27 -20.43 -23.34
C TYR A 118 13.40 -21.09 -22.27
N ASP A 119 13.78 -20.94 -21.00
CA ASP A 119 13.14 -21.58 -19.87
C ASP A 119 11.65 -21.23 -19.80
N ASP A 120 11.29 -19.96 -20.04
CA ASP A 120 9.90 -19.52 -20.04
C ASP A 120 9.10 -20.08 -21.21
N THR A 121 9.74 -20.25 -22.37
CA THR A 121 9.10 -20.88 -23.54
C THR A 121 8.78 -22.34 -23.24
N TYR A 122 9.69 -23.05 -22.58
CA TYR A 122 9.45 -24.44 -22.21
C TYR A 122 8.48 -24.57 -21.05
N PHE A 123 8.56 -23.71 -20.03
CA PHE A 123 7.59 -23.66 -18.94
C PHE A 123 6.17 -23.40 -19.46
N GLU A 124 5.99 -22.48 -20.42
CA GLU A 124 4.70 -22.24 -21.06
C GLU A 124 4.17 -23.45 -21.85
N TYR A 125 5.08 -24.19 -22.49
CA TYR A 125 4.74 -25.44 -23.16
C TYR A 125 4.28 -26.52 -22.16
N LEU A 126 5.01 -26.71 -21.06
CA LEU A 126 4.62 -27.62 -19.98
C LEU A 126 3.28 -27.22 -19.37
N ARG A 127 3.09 -25.93 -19.05
CA ARG A 127 1.82 -25.37 -18.57
C ARG A 127 0.65 -25.68 -19.51
N ALA A 128 0.87 -25.56 -20.82
CA ALA A 128 -0.14 -25.88 -21.82
C ALA A 128 -0.55 -27.36 -21.75
N LEU A 129 0.42 -28.27 -21.72
CA LEU A 129 0.13 -29.70 -21.70
C LEU A 129 -0.43 -30.20 -20.36
N ILE A 130 -0.01 -29.61 -19.24
CA ILE A 130 -0.39 -30.07 -17.90
C ILE A 130 -1.84 -29.71 -17.57
N PHE A 131 -2.28 -28.48 -17.86
CA PHE A 131 -3.61 -28.05 -17.43
C PHE A 131 -4.34 -27.06 -18.34
N ALA A 132 -3.68 -26.31 -19.22
CA ALA A 132 -4.35 -25.24 -19.97
C ALA A 132 -4.93 -25.69 -21.32
N HIS A 133 -4.17 -26.45 -22.11
CA HIS A 133 -4.51 -26.91 -23.46
C HIS A 133 -4.00 -28.36 -23.71
N PRO A 134 -4.38 -29.34 -22.87
CA PRO A 134 -3.82 -30.69 -22.93
C PRO A 134 -4.15 -31.46 -24.21
N PHE A 135 -5.20 -31.08 -24.95
CA PHE A 135 -5.63 -31.75 -26.18
C PHE A 135 -5.07 -31.14 -27.46
N GLU A 136 -4.46 -29.94 -27.39
CA GLU A 136 -3.94 -29.28 -28.59
C GLU A 136 -2.85 -28.27 -28.23
N THR A 137 -1.63 -28.77 -28.05
CA THR A 137 -0.44 -27.92 -27.89
C THR A 137 0.38 -28.01 -29.16
N SER A 138 0.31 -26.99 -30.03
CA SER A 138 0.90 -27.02 -31.37
C SER A 138 2.10 -26.06 -31.57
N LYS A 139 2.92 -26.31 -32.59
CA LYS A 139 3.97 -25.36 -33.01
C LYS A 139 3.43 -24.15 -33.79
N GLY A 140 2.34 -24.33 -34.55
CA GLY A 140 1.94 -23.44 -35.65
C GLY A 140 2.01 -21.94 -35.36
N CYS A 141 1.40 -21.46 -34.27
CA CYS A 141 1.40 -20.02 -33.93
C CYS A 141 2.55 -19.59 -33.00
N ARG A 142 3.49 -20.49 -32.66
CA ARG A 142 4.54 -20.27 -31.66
C ARG A 142 5.92 -20.70 -32.19
N SER A 143 6.52 -19.82 -32.99
CA SER A 143 7.82 -20.02 -33.63
C SER A 143 8.98 -20.27 -32.65
N ASN A 144 8.81 -19.94 -31.36
CA ASN A 144 9.80 -20.17 -30.31
C ASN A 144 9.85 -21.63 -29.80
N ARG A 145 8.91 -22.51 -30.18
CA ARG A 145 8.94 -23.94 -29.87
C ARG A 145 9.86 -24.69 -30.84
N VAL A 146 11.16 -24.40 -30.76
CA VAL A 146 12.20 -24.94 -31.65
C VAL A 146 12.37 -26.46 -31.55
N PHE A 147 11.87 -27.06 -30.48
CA PHE A 147 11.90 -28.50 -30.20
C PHE A 147 10.70 -29.28 -30.75
N MET A 148 9.76 -28.61 -31.44
CA MET A 148 8.66 -29.24 -32.15
C MET A 148 8.85 -29.13 -33.66
N SER A 149 8.25 -30.04 -34.42
CA SER A 149 8.19 -29.98 -35.88
C SER A 149 7.05 -29.09 -36.38
N GLU A 150 7.16 -28.56 -37.59
CA GLU A 150 6.10 -27.70 -38.16
C GLU A 150 4.78 -28.47 -38.34
N GLY A 151 3.67 -27.90 -37.87
CA GLY A 151 2.36 -28.59 -37.85
C GLY A 151 2.24 -29.75 -36.85
N GLU A 152 3.23 -29.95 -35.96
CA GLU A 152 3.15 -30.94 -34.88
C GLU A 152 2.22 -30.47 -33.76
N ILE A 153 1.41 -31.40 -33.26
CA ILE A 153 0.48 -31.24 -32.15
C ILE A 153 0.82 -32.28 -31.09
N HIS A 154 1.12 -31.81 -29.89
CA HIS A 154 1.29 -32.64 -28.72
C HIS A 154 0.02 -32.62 -27.87
N MET A 155 -0.33 -33.80 -27.36
CA MET A 155 -1.45 -34.04 -26.46
C MET A 155 -0.94 -34.75 -25.21
N SER A 156 -1.44 -34.38 -24.04
CA SER A 156 -1.05 -35.00 -22.77
C SER A 156 -2.27 -35.57 -22.07
N PRO A 157 -2.35 -36.90 -21.87
CA PRO A 157 -3.49 -37.53 -21.23
C PRO A 157 -3.45 -37.44 -19.70
N TRP A 158 -2.26 -37.35 -19.10
CA TRP A 158 -2.04 -37.24 -17.65
C TRP A 158 -0.60 -36.81 -17.35
N VAL A 159 -0.37 -36.32 -16.14
CA VAL A 159 0.97 -35.99 -15.63
C VAL A 159 1.61 -37.12 -14.83
N ILE A 160 2.93 -37.09 -14.71
CA ILE A 160 3.72 -38.11 -14.03
C ILE A 160 4.38 -37.51 -12.79
N ALA A 161 3.71 -37.64 -11.64
CA ALA A 161 4.23 -37.18 -10.34
C ALA A 161 5.16 -38.21 -9.66
N ASN A 162 4.85 -39.50 -9.82
CA ASN A 162 5.46 -40.59 -9.05
C ASN A 162 6.44 -41.46 -9.84
N TYR A 163 7.16 -40.89 -10.82
CA TYR A 163 8.25 -41.65 -11.45
C TYR A 163 9.44 -41.74 -10.49
N ASN A 164 10.00 -42.94 -10.36
CA ASN A 164 11.17 -43.21 -9.53
C ASN A 164 12.40 -43.35 -10.43
N ASP A 165 13.10 -42.24 -10.67
CA ASP A 165 14.41 -42.23 -11.30
C ASP A 165 15.48 -42.39 -10.21
N PRO A 166 16.32 -43.45 -10.25
CA PRO A 166 17.31 -43.71 -9.20
C PRO A 166 18.37 -42.61 -9.07
N ASN A 167 18.53 -41.75 -10.08
CA ASN A 167 19.58 -40.75 -10.13
C ASN A 167 19.09 -39.33 -9.82
N ARG A 168 17.78 -39.05 -9.85
CA ARG A 168 17.24 -37.69 -9.65
C ARG A 168 15.75 -37.66 -9.34
N GLU A 169 15.32 -36.64 -8.58
CA GLU A 169 13.89 -36.35 -8.42
C GLU A 169 13.34 -35.66 -9.67
N VAL A 170 12.42 -36.34 -10.35
CA VAL A 170 11.79 -35.82 -11.57
C VAL A 170 10.27 -35.83 -11.48
N VAL A 171 9.69 -34.85 -12.15
CA VAL A 171 8.27 -34.83 -12.50
C VAL A 171 8.14 -34.78 -14.01
N GLY A 172 7.00 -35.19 -14.54
CA GLY A 172 6.86 -35.33 -15.98
C GLY A 172 5.43 -35.33 -16.46
N LEU A 173 5.27 -35.69 -17.73
CA LEU A 173 3.99 -35.91 -18.37
C LEU A 173 4.15 -36.85 -19.56
N ARG A 174 3.05 -37.51 -19.93
CA ARG A 174 2.99 -38.34 -21.13
C ARG A 174 2.56 -37.51 -22.33
N ILE A 175 3.11 -37.82 -23.50
CA ILE A 175 2.81 -37.13 -24.76
C ILE A 175 2.41 -38.12 -25.85
N TYR A 176 1.33 -37.77 -26.54
CA TYR A 176 1.02 -38.24 -27.88
C TYR A 176 1.32 -37.15 -28.90
N SER A 177 1.92 -37.51 -30.03
CA SER A 177 2.13 -36.61 -31.17
C SER A 177 1.33 -37.08 -32.37
N ASN A 178 0.72 -36.14 -33.09
CA ASN A 178 0.06 -36.42 -34.37
C ASN A 178 1.04 -36.85 -35.48
N LYS A 179 2.35 -36.69 -35.27
CA LYS A 179 3.40 -37.12 -36.21
C LYS A 179 3.99 -38.47 -35.89
N THR A 180 3.87 -38.94 -34.65
CA THR A 180 4.40 -40.22 -34.19
C THR A 180 3.30 -41.00 -33.48
N LEU A 181 2.24 -41.34 -34.22
CA LEU A 181 1.02 -41.95 -33.70
C LEU A 181 1.25 -43.29 -32.98
N ASP A 182 2.30 -44.02 -33.37
CA ASP A 182 2.65 -45.32 -32.79
C ASP A 182 3.68 -45.22 -31.65
N SER A 183 4.16 -44.02 -31.29
CA SER A 183 5.10 -43.83 -30.18
C SER A 183 4.45 -43.13 -28.99
N LEU A 184 4.71 -43.70 -27.81
CA LEU A 184 4.45 -43.07 -26.53
C LEU A 184 5.74 -42.44 -26.02
N GLU A 185 5.71 -41.14 -25.71
CA GLU A 185 6.86 -40.45 -25.15
C GLU A 185 6.51 -39.83 -23.79
N ASP A 186 7.34 -40.10 -22.79
CA ASP A 186 7.24 -39.44 -21.50
C ASP A 186 8.38 -38.40 -21.39
N ILE A 187 8.03 -37.18 -20.99
CA ILE A 187 8.98 -36.12 -20.72
C ILE A 187 9.17 -36.00 -19.22
N PHE A 188 10.43 -35.90 -18.79
CA PHE A 188 10.83 -35.70 -17.39
C PHE A 188 11.69 -34.44 -17.24
N ILE A 189 11.40 -33.66 -16.20
CA ILE A 189 12.19 -32.51 -15.75
C ILE A 189 12.64 -32.70 -14.31
N GLY A 190 13.79 -32.15 -13.94
CA GLY A 190 14.22 -32.13 -12.54
C GLY A 190 13.29 -31.29 -11.68
N PHE A 191 12.75 -31.86 -10.60
CA PHE A 191 11.86 -31.12 -9.69
C PHE A 191 12.60 -29.98 -8.98
N SER A 192 13.86 -30.19 -8.60
CA SER A 192 14.74 -29.14 -8.07
C SER A 192 14.96 -27.99 -9.06
N ASN A 193 15.03 -28.28 -10.35
CA ASN A 193 15.17 -27.25 -11.39
C ASN A 193 13.90 -26.43 -11.56
N LEU A 194 12.72 -27.05 -11.50
CA LEU A 194 11.44 -26.32 -11.47
C LEU A 194 11.36 -25.37 -10.26
N LYS A 195 11.77 -25.85 -9.07
CA LYS A 195 11.84 -25.02 -7.86
C LYS A 195 12.77 -23.82 -8.03
N ASN A 196 13.97 -24.07 -8.54
CA ASN A 196 14.97 -23.01 -8.74
C ASN A 196 14.58 -22.02 -9.85
N TYR A 197 13.91 -22.49 -10.90
CA TYR A 197 13.29 -21.65 -11.92
C TYR A 197 12.34 -20.64 -11.27
N LEU A 198 11.41 -21.11 -10.42
CA LEU A 198 10.47 -20.25 -9.71
C LEU A 198 11.14 -19.31 -8.71
N LEU A 199 12.14 -19.82 -7.97
CA LEU A 199 12.90 -19.02 -7.01
C LEU A 199 13.60 -17.82 -7.67
N GLU A 200 14.17 -18.02 -8.86
CA GLU A 200 14.82 -16.92 -9.61
C GLU A 200 13.82 -15.83 -10.02
N ARG A 201 12.59 -16.21 -10.40
CA ARG A 201 11.52 -15.25 -10.71
C ARG A 201 11.05 -14.55 -9.44
N TYR A 202 10.82 -15.28 -8.35
CA TYR A 202 10.47 -14.72 -7.05
C TYR A 202 11.48 -13.67 -6.58
N ASN A 203 12.77 -13.94 -6.79
CA ASN A 203 13.87 -13.06 -6.43
C ASN A 203 13.99 -11.80 -7.33
N LEU A 204 13.07 -11.57 -8.27
CA LEU A 204 12.92 -10.27 -8.93
C LEU A 204 12.11 -9.27 -8.10
N ILE A 205 11.30 -9.73 -7.13
CA ILE A 205 10.47 -8.87 -6.28
C ILE A 205 11.27 -7.78 -5.55
N PRO A 206 12.48 -8.04 -4.99
CA PRO A 206 13.31 -6.98 -4.39
C PRO A 206 13.58 -5.82 -5.35
N LYS A 207 13.84 -6.11 -6.64
CA LYS A 207 14.02 -5.06 -7.65
C LYS A 207 12.72 -4.29 -7.93
N LEU A 208 11.56 -4.93 -7.82
CA LEU A 208 10.27 -4.24 -7.87
C LEU A 208 10.11 -3.31 -6.66
N THR A 209 10.51 -3.75 -5.46
CA THR A 209 10.50 -2.96 -4.23
C THR A 209 11.37 -1.71 -4.35
N ASP A 210 12.57 -1.85 -4.91
CA ASP A 210 13.47 -0.72 -5.16
C ASP A 210 12.82 0.31 -6.09
N LYS A 211 12.19 -0.15 -7.18
CA LYS A 211 11.50 0.74 -8.12
C LYS A 211 10.30 1.46 -7.49
N ILE A 212 9.56 0.81 -6.59
CA ILE A 212 8.50 1.45 -5.80
C ILE A 212 9.08 2.56 -4.92
N ASN A 213 10.20 2.29 -4.23
CA ASN A 213 10.88 3.30 -3.42
C ASN A 213 11.40 4.48 -4.26
N ASP A 214 11.90 4.23 -5.47
CA ASP A 214 12.32 5.27 -6.40
C ASP A 214 11.16 6.20 -6.79
N ILE A 215 9.98 5.63 -7.07
CA ILE A 215 8.76 6.40 -7.36
C ILE A 215 8.41 7.29 -6.15
N ILE A 216 8.40 6.73 -4.93
CA ILE A 216 8.13 7.50 -3.70
C ILE A 216 9.13 8.64 -3.54
N ASN A 217 10.43 8.36 -3.72
CA ASN A 217 11.48 9.36 -3.57
C ASN A 217 11.38 10.47 -4.62
N SER A 218 10.96 10.14 -5.85
CA SER A 218 10.72 11.13 -6.91
C SER A 218 9.55 12.06 -6.57
N GLU A 219 8.44 11.52 -6.06
CA GLU A 219 7.31 12.31 -5.60
C GLU A 219 7.69 13.24 -4.43
N LYS A 220 8.43 12.74 -3.44
CA LYS A 220 8.94 13.55 -2.33
C LYS A 220 9.84 14.70 -2.80
N LYS A 221 10.70 14.46 -3.78
CA LYS A 221 11.51 15.52 -4.40
C LYS A 221 10.64 16.57 -5.09
N THR A 222 9.53 16.16 -5.69
CA THR A 222 8.56 17.08 -6.31
C THR A 222 7.86 17.93 -5.25
N TRP A 223 7.39 17.32 -4.16
CA TRP A 223 6.80 18.04 -3.03
C TRP A 223 7.73 19.07 -2.39
N LEU A 224 9.04 18.77 -2.33
CA LEU A 224 10.05 19.70 -1.80
C LEU A 224 10.34 20.91 -2.70
N ARG A 225 9.90 20.89 -3.97
CA ARG A 225 9.98 22.08 -4.84
C ARG A 225 8.94 23.13 -4.47
N HIS A 226 7.82 22.71 -3.88
CA HIS A 226 6.84 23.62 -3.31
C HIS A 226 7.37 24.08 -1.94
N LYS A 227 7.96 25.27 -1.91
CA LYS A 227 8.41 25.94 -0.70
C LYS A 227 7.37 26.94 -0.25
N ILE A 228 6.98 26.87 1.02
CA ILE A 228 6.14 27.88 1.65
C ILE A 228 7.07 29.03 2.06
N VAL A 229 6.79 30.23 1.57
CA VAL A 229 7.46 31.46 2.00
C VAL A 229 6.55 32.14 3.00
N HIS A 230 6.99 32.23 4.25
CA HIS A 230 6.24 32.91 5.31
C HIS A 230 5.90 34.34 4.90
N SER A 231 4.63 34.69 5.02
CA SER A 231 4.12 36.03 4.80
C SER A 231 3.86 36.74 6.12
N ASN A 232 3.58 38.04 6.08
CA ASN A 232 3.13 38.76 7.28
C ASN A 232 1.65 38.45 7.65
N ASP A 233 0.97 37.62 6.86
CA ASP A 233 -0.43 37.22 7.07
C ASP A 233 -0.50 35.71 7.34
N PHE A 234 -0.62 35.36 8.62
CA PHE A 234 -0.72 33.98 9.07
C PHE A 234 -1.92 33.23 8.50
N TYR A 235 -2.99 33.92 8.08
CA TYR A 235 -4.11 33.25 7.41
C TYR A 235 -3.72 32.78 6.00
N LEU A 236 -2.96 33.59 5.26
CA LEU A 236 -2.40 33.19 3.96
C LEU A 236 -1.40 32.05 4.12
N ASP A 237 -0.57 32.09 5.16
CA ASP A 237 0.35 30.99 5.47
C ASP A 237 -0.39 29.67 5.72
N LEU A 238 -1.52 29.71 6.45
CA LEU A 238 -2.35 28.53 6.68
C LEU A 238 -2.99 27.99 5.39
N ILE A 239 -3.36 28.86 4.44
CA ILE A 239 -3.82 28.43 3.11
C ILE A 239 -2.70 27.66 2.38
N GLU A 240 -1.47 28.17 2.44
CA GLU A 240 -0.32 27.50 1.81
C GLU A 240 0.02 26.17 2.49
N ILE A 241 -0.04 26.10 3.83
CA ILE A 241 0.09 24.83 4.56
C ILE A 241 -0.99 23.84 4.13
N GLU A 242 -2.25 24.28 4.03
CA GLU A 242 -3.37 23.44 3.58
C GLU A 242 -3.14 22.90 2.15
N ASN A 243 -2.65 23.75 1.24
CA ASN A 243 -2.31 23.36 -0.13
C ASN A 243 -1.21 22.29 -0.14
N VAL A 244 -0.13 22.51 0.61
CA VAL A 244 0.97 21.53 0.76
C VAL A 244 0.47 20.22 1.37
N TYR A 245 -0.40 20.27 2.38
CA TYR A 245 -1.00 19.07 2.98
C TYR A 245 -1.82 18.29 1.96
N LYS A 246 -2.67 18.97 1.17
CA LYS A 246 -3.45 18.33 0.09
C LYS A 246 -2.57 17.66 -0.95
N GLU A 247 -1.50 18.34 -1.40
CA GLU A 247 -0.54 17.79 -2.36
C GLU A 247 0.18 16.53 -1.84
N ARG A 248 0.43 16.50 -0.53
CA ARG A 248 1.11 15.40 0.17
C ARG A 248 0.14 14.35 0.72
N PHE A 249 -1.16 14.51 0.46
CA PHE A 249 -2.23 13.64 0.94
C PHE A 249 -2.32 13.52 2.47
N ILE A 250 -2.02 14.62 3.17
CA ILE A 250 -2.12 14.78 4.61
C ILE A 250 -3.50 15.34 4.97
N ARG A 251 -3.99 15.00 6.17
CA ARG A 251 -5.23 15.50 6.76
C ARG A 251 -5.15 17.00 7.03
N ILE A 252 -6.20 17.76 6.72
CA ILE A 252 -6.22 19.24 6.79
C ILE A 252 -7.06 19.79 7.94
N GLU A 253 -7.67 18.92 8.73
CA GLU A 253 -8.60 19.26 9.81
C GLU A 253 -7.92 20.21 10.81
N ILE A 254 -6.67 19.90 11.17
CA ILE A 254 -5.88 20.73 12.08
C ILE A 254 -5.63 22.14 11.54
N VAL A 255 -5.39 22.28 10.24
CA VAL A 255 -5.17 23.58 9.59
C VAL A 255 -6.48 24.36 9.53
N SER A 256 -7.60 23.65 9.36
CA SER A 256 -8.94 24.25 9.36
C SER A 256 -9.27 24.89 10.71
N ASP A 257 -8.96 24.19 11.82
CA ASP A 257 -9.18 24.72 13.17
C ASP A 257 -8.34 25.98 13.45
N TYR A 258 -7.10 26.05 12.91
CA TYR A 258 -6.32 27.29 12.95
C TYR A 258 -7.02 28.40 12.17
N LYS A 259 -7.45 28.13 10.93
CA LYS A 259 -8.13 29.12 10.09
C LYS A 259 -9.40 29.66 10.74
N ASP A 260 -10.12 28.86 11.53
CA ASP A 260 -11.26 29.34 12.33
C ASP A 260 -10.84 30.40 13.36
N ILE A 261 -9.73 30.18 14.10
CA ILE A 261 -9.17 31.17 15.04
C ILE A 261 -8.73 32.47 14.32
N TYR A 262 -8.18 32.38 13.11
CA TYR A 262 -7.73 33.58 12.37
C TYR A 262 -8.87 34.31 11.65
N SER A 263 -9.98 33.64 11.35
CA SER A 263 -11.12 34.23 10.63
C SER A 263 -12.27 34.67 11.54
N ILE A 264 -12.31 34.23 12.80
CA ILE A 264 -13.35 34.63 13.76
C ILE A 264 -13.40 36.15 13.93
N LYS A 265 -14.63 36.69 13.92
CA LYS A 265 -14.93 38.10 14.21
C LYS A 265 -15.52 38.18 15.61
N CYS A 266 -15.10 39.16 16.39
CA CYS A 266 -15.55 39.34 17.76
C CYS A 266 -15.73 40.82 18.07
N ASP A 267 -16.86 41.14 18.71
CA ASP A 267 -17.17 42.51 19.14
C ASP A 267 -16.82 42.75 20.61
N SER A 268 -16.70 41.67 21.40
CA SER A 268 -16.31 41.74 22.81
C SER A 268 -14.82 42.05 22.95
N LYS A 269 -14.50 43.12 23.69
CA LYS A 269 -13.11 43.48 24.02
C LYS A 269 -12.34 42.32 24.66
N LEU A 270 -12.98 41.55 25.54
CA LEU A 270 -12.37 40.37 26.16
C LEU A 270 -11.98 39.32 25.11
N ASN A 271 -12.86 39.05 24.15
CA ASN A 271 -12.59 38.07 23.10
C ASN A 271 -11.45 38.52 22.19
N ILE A 272 -11.46 39.80 21.78
CA ILE A 272 -10.39 40.38 20.95
C ILE A 272 -9.03 40.18 21.64
N GLU A 273 -8.90 40.60 22.90
CA GLU A 273 -7.65 40.45 23.65
C GLU A 273 -7.21 38.99 23.82
N SER A 274 -8.16 38.08 24.06
CA SER A 274 -7.88 36.65 24.24
C SER A 274 -7.48 35.96 22.94
N ILE A 275 -8.17 36.28 21.85
CA ILE A 275 -7.84 35.77 20.51
C ILE A 275 -6.47 36.29 20.08
N ASP A 276 -6.16 37.57 20.28
CA ASP A 276 -4.85 38.14 19.91
C ASP A 276 -3.71 37.47 20.69
N LYS A 277 -3.91 37.18 21.98
CA LYS A 277 -2.95 36.39 22.79
C LYS A 277 -2.75 34.99 22.22
N VAL A 278 -3.83 34.30 21.86
CA VAL A 278 -3.74 32.95 21.28
C VAL A 278 -3.07 32.98 19.90
N ARG A 279 -3.47 33.89 19.02
CA ARG A 279 -2.82 34.10 17.70
C ARG A 279 -1.33 34.33 17.87
N PHE A 280 -0.91 35.19 18.79
CA PHE A 280 0.52 35.41 19.08
C PHE A 280 1.27 34.11 19.44
N ILE A 281 0.65 33.23 20.25
CA ILE A 281 1.22 31.92 20.59
C ILE A 281 1.27 31.00 19.36
N LEU A 282 0.19 30.96 18.59
CA LEU A 282 0.04 30.10 17.41
C LEU A 282 0.93 30.52 16.24
N ASN A 283 1.25 31.81 16.09
CA ASN A 283 2.16 32.33 15.08
C ASN A 283 3.51 31.58 15.08
N ASN A 284 4.09 31.38 16.27
CA ASN A 284 5.35 30.62 16.40
C ASN A 284 5.21 29.16 15.98
N LYS A 285 4.02 28.56 16.17
CA LYS A 285 3.73 27.18 15.75
C LYS A 285 3.61 27.07 14.24
N ILE A 286 2.94 28.03 13.62
CA ILE A 286 2.82 28.12 12.15
C ILE A 286 4.20 28.27 11.51
N ILE A 287 5.05 29.19 12.02
CA ILE A 287 6.42 29.41 11.49
C ILE A 287 7.23 28.10 11.54
N LYS A 288 7.22 27.40 12.67
CA LYS A 288 7.93 26.12 12.78
C LYS A 288 7.35 25.05 11.87
N ALA A 289 6.02 24.96 11.75
CA ALA A 289 5.38 24.01 10.85
C ALA A 289 5.80 24.28 9.39
N ILE A 290 5.91 25.54 8.98
CA ILE A 290 6.44 25.93 7.66
C ILE A 290 7.88 25.43 7.48
N ASP A 291 8.75 25.66 8.47
CA ASP A 291 10.14 25.19 8.42
C ASP A 291 10.22 23.67 8.27
N TYR A 292 9.42 22.94 9.05
CA TYR A 292 9.32 21.48 8.97
C TYR A 292 8.82 21.00 7.61
N LEU A 293 7.76 21.63 7.07
CA LEU A 293 7.22 21.26 5.77
C LEU A 293 8.18 21.54 4.62
N ASN A 294 8.93 22.64 4.71
CA ASN A 294 9.98 22.97 3.78
C ASN A 294 11.13 21.94 3.81
N ASN A 295 11.29 21.20 4.90
CA ASN A 295 12.26 20.11 5.04
C ASN A 295 11.67 18.70 4.88
N ASN A 296 10.40 18.60 4.45
CA ASN A 296 9.65 17.34 4.29
C ASN A 296 9.51 16.54 5.62
N GLU A 297 9.48 17.26 6.75
CA GLU A 297 9.23 16.72 8.08
C GLU A 297 7.74 16.87 8.44
N ASN A 298 6.88 16.18 7.67
CA ASN A 298 5.43 16.32 7.78
C ASN A 298 4.91 16.01 9.20
N ASP A 299 5.42 14.94 9.83
CA ASP A 299 5.00 14.51 11.17
C ASP A 299 5.36 15.57 12.24
N ASN A 300 6.55 16.19 12.12
CA ASN A 300 6.99 17.25 13.02
C ASN A 300 6.14 18.53 12.85
N ALA A 301 5.75 18.85 11.62
CA ALA A 301 4.84 19.95 11.35
C ALA A 301 3.45 19.71 11.97
N GLU A 302 2.91 18.49 11.82
CA GLU A 302 1.63 18.10 12.43
C GLU A 302 1.71 18.15 13.97
N GLU A 303 2.82 17.70 14.56
CA GLU A 303 3.04 17.76 16.01
C GLU A 303 3.07 19.22 16.53
N GLU A 304 3.74 20.14 15.82
CA GLU A 304 3.72 21.56 16.20
C GLU A 304 2.32 22.16 16.10
N LEU A 305 1.57 21.83 15.05
CA LEU A 305 0.20 22.31 14.88
C LEU A 305 -0.77 21.67 15.90
N CYS A 306 -0.48 20.47 16.42
CA CYS A 306 -1.29 19.83 17.48
C CYS A 306 -1.36 20.66 18.78
N PHE A 307 -0.58 21.74 18.88
CA PHE A 307 -0.70 22.71 19.95
C PHE A 307 -2.12 23.30 20.10
N ILE A 308 -2.87 23.46 19.01
CA ILE A 308 -4.25 23.98 19.07
C ILE A 308 -5.19 23.13 19.93
N TYR A 309 -4.87 21.84 20.11
CA TYR A 309 -5.64 20.91 20.93
C TYR A 309 -5.16 20.83 22.38
N LYS A 310 -4.21 21.67 22.80
CA LYS A 310 -3.75 21.70 24.19
C LYS A 310 -4.85 22.16 25.13
N ARG A 311 -4.95 21.45 26.25
CA ARG A 311 -5.95 21.68 27.29
C ARG A 311 -5.25 21.81 28.64
N PRO A 312 -5.80 22.62 29.55
CA PRO A 312 -5.32 22.69 30.92
C PRO A 312 -5.47 21.32 31.61
N LYS A 313 -4.58 21.00 32.55
CA LYS A 313 -4.69 19.78 33.36
C LYS A 313 -5.69 19.96 34.50
N ASN A 314 -5.77 21.15 35.08
CA ASN A 314 -6.60 21.41 36.26
C ASN A 314 -7.91 22.10 35.84
N MET A 315 -8.79 21.33 35.18
CA MET A 315 -10.18 21.73 34.92
C MET A 315 -11.12 21.09 35.94
N HIS A 316 -12.38 21.55 36.00
CA HIS A 316 -13.39 20.92 36.84
C HIS A 316 -13.71 19.49 36.37
N GLU A 317 -14.23 18.66 37.29
CA GLU A 317 -14.42 17.21 37.11
C GLU A 317 -15.11 16.81 35.79
N PHE A 318 -16.10 17.58 35.34
CA PHE A 318 -16.89 17.30 34.14
C PHE A 318 -16.34 17.90 32.84
N ALA A 319 -15.22 18.63 32.89
CA ALA A 319 -14.72 19.40 31.74
C ALA A 319 -14.42 18.52 30.52
N HIS A 320 -13.84 17.33 30.72
CA HIS A 320 -13.54 16.43 29.61
C HIS A 320 -14.79 15.95 28.88
N TYR A 321 -15.83 15.57 29.63
CA TYR A 321 -17.12 15.17 29.09
C TYR A 321 -17.80 16.34 28.36
N GLU A 322 -17.81 17.52 28.99
CA GLU A 322 -18.41 18.71 28.39
C GLU A 322 -17.72 19.06 27.05
N LEU A 323 -16.39 19.05 27.01
CA LEU A 323 -15.61 19.30 25.78
C LEU A 323 -15.90 18.26 24.71
N GLU A 324 -15.92 16.96 25.03
CA GLU A 324 -16.26 15.91 24.06
C GLU A 324 -17.61 16.20 23.40
N LYS A 325 -18.64 16.53 24.18
CA LYS A 325 -19.98 16.80 23.65
C LYS A 325 -20.05 18.10 22.86
N ILE A 326 -19.35 19.15 23.28
CA ILE A 326 -19.25 20.39 22.49
C ILE A 326 -18.73 20.10 21.08
N PHE A 327 -17.64 19.34 20.95
CA PHE A 327 -17.02 19.10 19.65
C PHE A 327 -17.74 18.04 18.80
N THR A 328 -18.40 17.06 19.43
CA THR A 328 -19.11 15.97 18.73
C THR A 328 -20.57 16.28 18.41
N TYR A 329 -21.27 17.06 19.23
CA TYR A 329 -22.72 17.25 19.11
C TYR A 329 -23.12 18.59 18.48
N LEU A 330 -22.23 19.58 18.48
CA LEU A 330 -22.47 20.82 17.75
C LEU A 330 -21.95 20.65 16.31
N PRO A 331 -22.78 20.71 15.26
CA PRO A 331 -22.29 20.78 13.88
C PRO A 331 -21.60 22.13 13.60
N ASN A 332 -21.13 22.37 12.38
CA ASN A 332 -20.45 23.64 12.04
C ASN A 332 -21.45 24.81 11.90
N GLU A 333 -22.63 24.54 11.34
CA GLU A 333 -23.68 25.52 11.14
C GLU A 333 -24.82 25.34 12.13
N ARG A 334 -25.46 26.45 12.50
CA ARG A 334 -26.57 26.41 13.45
C ARG A 334 -27.85 25.96 12.75
N ALA A 335 -28.46 24.92 13.29
CA ALA A 335 -29.76 24.43 12.86
C ALA A 335 -30.87 24.83 13.84
N LYS A 336 -32.12 24.57 13.47
CA LYS A 336 -33.25 24.65 14.41
C LYS A 336 -33.01 23.63 15.52
N ILE A 337 -32.98 24.09 16.77
CA ILE A 337 -32.74 23.23 17.93
C ILE A 337 -34.03 22.46 18.24
N GLU A 338 -33.95 21.14 18.22
CA GLU A 338 -35.03 20.26 18.66
C GLU A 338 -34.83 19.88 20.11
N ILE A 339 -35.91 19.82 20.89
CA ILE A 339 -35.85 19.44 22.31
C ILE A 339 -35.42 17.98 22.41
N GLY A 340 -34.41 17.71 23.24
CA GLY A 340 -33.79 16.40 23.43
C GLY A 340 -32.74 16.05 22.36
N SER A 341 -32.42 16.97 21.44
CA SER A 341 -31.43 16.70 20.39
C SER A 341 -30.00 16.74 20.91
N ASN A 342 -29.08 16.18 20.11
CA ASN A 342 -27.65 16.27 20.40
C ASN A 342 -27.20 17.73 20.43
N GLU A 343 -27.71 18.58 19.55
CA GLU A 343 -27.41 20.00 19.48
C GLU A 343 -27.82 20.74 20.76
N GLU A 344 -29.02 20.48 21.29
CA GLU A 344 -29.45 21.03 22.59
C GLU A 344 -28.48 20.59 23.70
N TRP A 345 -28.14 19.29 23.72
CA TRP A 345 -27.22 18.76 24.72
C TRP A 345 -25.81 19.35 24.61
N GLY A 346 -25.31 19.53 23.40
CA GLY A 346 -24.02 20.18 23.13
C GLY A 346 -23.98 21.62 23.62
N LEU A 347 -25.06 22.38 23.43
CA LEU A 347 -25.19 23.75 23.94
C LEU A 347 -25.26 23.79 25.47
N ILE A 348 -25.97 22.85 26.10
CA ILE A 348 -25.98 22.71 27.56
C ILE A 348 -24.56 22.46 28.09
N GLN A 349 -23.81 21.55 27.45
CA GLN A 349 -22.42 21.31 27.84
C GLN A 349 -21.52 22.54 27.61
N ALA A 350 -21.72 23.28 26.52
CA ALA A 350 -21.01 24.53 26.27
C ALA A 350 -21.28 25.60 27.35
N LYS A 351 -22.54 25.78 27.75
CA LYS A 351 -22.95 26.69 28.85
C LYS A 351 -22.34 26.26 30.19
N ASN A 352 -22.30 24.97 30.48
CA ASN A 352 -21.69 24.43 31.70
C ASN A 352 -20.17 24.64 31.73
N PHE A 353 -19.47 24.32 30.65
CA PHE A 353 -18.03 24.53 30.55
C PHE A 353 -17.67 26.01 30.68
N TYR A 354 -18.47 26.87 30.05
CA TYR A 354 -18.29 28.31 30.12
C TYR A 354 -18.42 28.84 31.56
N SER A 355 -19.54 28.54 32.23
CA SER A 355 -19.82 29.06 33.57
C SER A 355 -18.84 28.58 34.64
N LYS A 356 -18.31 27.36 34.50
CA LYS A 356 -17.37 26.78 35.46
C LYS A 356 -15.91 27.12 35.17
N TYR A 357 -15.57 27.36 33.89
CA TYR A 357 -14.18 27.49 33.47
C TYR A 357 -13.92 28.64 32.49
N ALA A 358 -14.60 28.68 31.33
CA ALA A 358 -14.17 29.53 30.22
C ALA A 358 -14.47 31.03 30.39
N TYR A 359 -15.41 31.41 31.26
CA TYR A 359 -15.89 32.80 31.41
C TYR A 359 -14.80 33.81 31.77
N LYS A 360 -13.70 33.37 32.40
CA LYS A 360 -12.56 34.24 32.73
C LYS A 360 -11.65 34.55 31.53
N TYR A 361 -11.75 33.78 30.45
CA TYR A 361 -10.94 33.92 29.25
C TYR A 361 -11.71 34.50 28.08
N VAL A 362 -12.98 34.14 27.91
CA VAL A 362 -13.79 34.53 26.75
C VAL A 362 -15.21 34.87 27.19
N PHE A 363 -15.94 35.52 26.29
CA PHE A 363 -17.38 35.71 26.32
C PHE A 363 -18.01 34.90 25.18
N ILE A 364 -19.06 34.13 25.47
CA ILE A 364 -19.76 33.30 24.48
C ILE A 364 -21.24 33.64 24.50
N ASP A 365 -21.75 34.14 23.37
CA ASP A 365 -23.18 34.34 23.16
C ASP A 365 -23.78 33.08 22.55
N PHE A 366 -24.37 32.22 23.38
CA PHE A 366 -24.98 30.97 22.96
C PHE A 366 -26.25 31.15 22.11
N GLU A 367 -26.85 32.34 22.13
CA GLU A 367 -28.09 32.63 21.43
C GLU A 367 -27.86 33.26 20.06
N ASN A 368 -26.71 33.91 19.83
CA ASN A 368 -26.41 34.56 18.54
C ASN A 368 -25.21 33.97 17.81
N TYR A 369 -24.23 33.38 18.50
CA TYR A 369 -23.06 32.83 17.83
C TYR A 369 -23.39 31.51 17.11
N SER A 370 -22.68 31.28 16.01
CA SER A 370 -22.63 29.99 15.34
C SER A 370 -21.93 28.96 16.21
N TYR A 371 -22.19 27.69 15.92
CA TYR A 371 -21.52 26.59 16.63
C TYR A 371 -20.01 26.58 16.40
N ASN A 372 -19.55 26.99 15.21
CA ASN A 372 -18.13 27.14 14.95
C ASN A 372 -17.50 28.20 15.88
N GLU A 373 -18.11 29.39 15.98
CA GLU A 373 -17.64 30.44 16.88
C GLU A 373 -17.58 29.99 18.35
N ILE A 374 -18.60 29.25 18.81
CA ILE A 374 -18.62 28.67 20.16
C ILE A 374 -17.43 27.73 20.34
N LYS A 375 -17.21 26.80 19.40
CA LYS A 375 -16.06 25.86 19.46
C LYS A 375 -14.72 26.59 19.43
N THR A 376 -14.56 27.59 18.57
CA THR A 376 -13.34 28.40 18.48
C THR A 376 -13.05 29.11 19.81
N LEU A 377 -14.06 29.73 20.43
CA LEU A 377 -13.89 30.41 21.72
C LEU A 377 -13.60 29.44 22.88
N VAL A 378 -14.19 28.24 22.85
CA VAL A 378 -13.84 27.15 23.77
C VAL A 378 -12.38 26.73 23.60
N THR A 379 -11.90 26.56 22.36
CA THR A 379 -10.49 26.27 22.05
C THR A 379 -9.56 27.37 22.57
N VAL A 380 -9.90 28.65 22.33
CA VAL A 380 -9.14 29.80 22.83
C VAL A 380 -9.02 29.75 24.36
N ALA A 381 -10.12 29.48 25.07
CA ALA A 381 -10.11 29.35 26.52
C ALA A 381 -9.22 28.19 27.02
N CYS A 382 -9.26 27.03 26.33
CA CYS A 382 -8.41 25.89 26.66
C CYS A 382 -6.91 26.21 26.47
N ILE A 383 -6.54 26.87 25.38
CA ILE A 383 -5.14 27.25 25.11
C ILE A 383 -4.64 28.23 26.17
N LEU A 384 -5.43 29.28 26.47
CA LEU A 384 -5.05 30.27 27.48
C LEU A 384 -4.90 29.63 28.86
N GLY A 385 -5.82 28.74 29.24
CA GLY A 385 -5.73 27.99 30.49
C GLY A 385 -4.51 27.09 30.57
N PHE A 386 -4.18 26.37 29.49
CA PHE A 386 -2.97 25.56 29.41
C PHE A 386 -1.69 26.40 29.58
N VAL A 387 -1.63 27.56 28.90
CA VAL A 387 -0.47 28.47 29.01
C VAL A 387 -0.36 29.09 30.40
N GLU A 388 -1.48 29.43 31.04
CA GLU A 388 -1.47 29.94 32.42
C GLU A 388 -0.94 28.89 33.42
N GLU A 389 -1.34 27.62 33.28
CA GLU A 389 -0.89 26.54 34.15
C GLU A 389 0.59 26.18 33.96
N THR A 390 1.10 26.25 32.73
CA THR A 390 2.50 25.91 32.43
C THR A 390 3.50 27.01 32.81
N LYS A 391 3.02 28.22 33.08
CA LYS A 391 3.84 29.34 33.58
C LYS A 391 3.91 29.42 35.12
N LYS A 392 3.07 28.65 35.82
CA LYS A 392 3.12 28.45 37.27
C LYS A 392 4.06 27.30 37.58
#